data_AF-A0A9D7BMB8-F1
#
_entry.id   AF-A0A9D7BMB8-F1
#
_cell.length_a   1.000
_cell.length_b   1.000
_cell.length_c   1.000
_cell.angle_alpha   90.00
_cell.angle_beta   90.00
_cell.angle_gamma   90.00
#
_symmetry.space_group_name_H-M   'P 1'
#
loop_
_entity.id
_entity.type
_entity.pdbx_description
1 polymer ?
#
loop_
_entity_poly.entity_id
_entity_poly.type
_entity_poly.pdbx_seq_one_letter_code
_entity_poly.pdbx_strand_id
1 'polypeptide(L)'
;MFKIKTTKIRKSSDSILVRDKNNVIIQLKKDSTTHIYETIPEKLRSEILTNTISSLNQNRDRWISYGYAINDLEKSKNRYQLNFHQHFSWALICIIFLMIGAPMGSIIRKGGYGYPFLVAVLFYMIFIITTIFSTKMVKSGAMGGILAAWLPCIIQAPFGLLLSVIALRDVQIKDYFTRIIRVPSWLHIFEKKQHPV
;
A
#
# COMPACT_ATOMS: atom_id res chain seq x y z
N MET A 1 -10.88 3.32 -7.44
CA MET A 1 -9.51 3.89 -7.47
C MET A 1 -9.61 5.29 -8.10
N PHE A 2 -9.93 6.32 -7.32
CA PHE A 2 -10.05 7.70 -7.82
C PHE A 2 -8.72 8.43 -7.61
N LYS A 3 -8.00 8.65 -8.70
CA LYS A 3 -6.69 9.30 -8.71
C LYS A 3 -6.91 10.82 -8.72
N ILE A 4 -6.84 11.47 -7.55
CA ILE A 4 -6.88 12.93 -7.45
C ILE A 4 -5.51 13.45 -7.90
N LYS A 5 -5.46 13.96 -9.12
CA LYS A 5 -4.28 14.58 -9.72
C LYS A 5 -4.08 15.93 -9.02
N THR A 6 -3.00 16.06 -8.26
CA THR A 6 -2.63 17.26 -7.50
C THR A 6 -2.54 18.48 -8.42
N THR A 7 -3.41 19.46 -8.15
CA THR A 7 -3.50 20.72 -8.90
C THR A 7 -2.35 21.64 -8.49
N LYS A 8 -1.62 22.10 -9.52
CA LYS A 8 -0.43 22.94 -9.41
C LYS A 8 -0.80 24.32 -8.84
N ILE A 9 -0.36 24.64 -7.63
CA ILE A 9 -0.50 25.96 -7.01
C ILE A 9 0.55 26.89 -7.64
N ARG A 10 0.14 27.81 -8.51
CA ARG A 10 1.03 28.84 -9.10
C ARG A 10 0.83 30.13 -8.31
N LYS A 11 1.83 30.51 -7.51
CA LYS A 11 1.89 31.77 -6.75
C LYS A 11 2.09 32.92 -7.74
N SER A 12 1.03 33.68 -8.02
CA SER A 12 1.08 34.94 -8.77
C SER A 12 0.70 36.05 -7.79
N SER A 13 1.62 37.00 -7.61
CA SER A 13 1.73 37.87 -6.42
C SER A 13 0.58 38.84 -6.14
N ASP A 14 -0.53 38.83 -6.90
CA ASP A 14 -1.67 39.72 -6.65
C ASP A 14 -3.05 39.04 -6.62
N SER A 15 -3.15 37.71 -6.71
CA SER A 15 -4.42 37.00 -6.40
C SER A 15 -4.20 35.51 -6.13
N ILE A 16 -4.77 35.01 -5.03
CA ILE A 16 -4.86 33.57 -4.76
C ILE A 16 -6.13 33.07 -5.46
N LEU A 17 -5.97 32.50 -6.66
CA LEU A 17 -7.09 31.88 -7.38
C LEU A 17 -7.33 30.47 -6.83
N VAL A 18 -8.36 30.31 -6.00
CA VAL A 18 -8.90 29.00 -5.63
C VAL A 18 -9.99 28.64 -6.64
N ARG A 19 -9.67 27.73 -7.56
CA ARG A 19 -10.60 27.22 -8.58
C ARG A 19 -11.34 26.01 -8.04
N ASP A 20 -12.58 26.20 -7.58
CA ASP A 20 -13.49 25.10 -7.27
C ASP A 20 -14.27 24.65 -8.52
N LYS A 21 -14.63 23.36 -8.59
CA LYS A 21 -15.12 22.67 -9.80
C LYS A 21 -16.43 23.22 -10.38
N ASN A 22 -17.15 24.07 -9.66
CA ASN A 22 -18.40 24.67 -10.11
C ASN A 22 -18.25 26.19 -10.18
N ASN A 23 -17.51 26.69 -11.17
CA ASN A 23 -17.54 28.05 -11.74
C ASN A 23 -17.82 29.27 -10.83
N VAL A 24 -17.41 29.25 -9.56
CA VAL A 24 -17.37 30.46 -8.73
C VAL A 24 -15.91 30.84 -8.51
N ILE A 25 -15.39 31.72 -9.38
CA ILE A 25 -14.14 32.41 -9.10
C ILE A 25 -14.49 33.55 -8.15
N ILE A 26 -14.30 33.34 -6.84
CA ILE A 26 -14.32 34.47 -5.91
C ILE A 26 -13.02 35.24 -6.11
N GLN A 27 -13.03 36.19 -7.06
CA GLN A 27 -11.99 37.20 -7.23
C GLN A 27 -12.07 38.16 -6.04
N LEU A 28 -11.33 37.91 -4.96
CA LEU A 28 -11.09 38.95 -3.96
C LEU A 28 -10.11 39.95 -4.57
N LYS A 29 -10.66 40.86 -5.39
CA LYS A 29 -9.92 41.92 -6.05
C LYS A 29 -9.47 42.94 -4.99
N LYS A 30 -8.15 43.07 -4.82
CA LYS A 30 -7.49 44.01 -3.91
C LYS A 30 -7.89 45.49 -4.15
N ASP A 31 -8.41 45.82 -5.34
CA ASP A 31 -8.83 47.19 -5.72
C ASP A 31 -10.04 47.75 -4.98
N SER A 32 -10.96 46.94 -4.46
CA SER A 32 -12.12 47.49 -3.72
C SER A 32 -11.74 48.02 -2.34
N THR A 33 -10.51 47.82 -1.90
CA THR A 33 -10.08 48.15 -0.54
C THR A 33 -9.74 49.64 -0.40
N THR A 34 -9.21 50.29 -1.44
CA THR A 34 -8.78 51.71 -1.39
C THR A 34 -9.92 52.69 -1.11
N HIS A 35 -11.09 52.49 -1.72
CA HIS A 35 -12.26 53.35 -1.50
C HIS A 35 -12.91 53.18 -0.12
N ILE A 36 -12.92 51.96 0.43
CA ILE A 36 -13.47 51.68 1.77
C ILE A 36 -12.52 52.20 2.86
N TYR A 37 -11.21 52.24 2.57
CA TYR A 37 -10.20 52.72 3.50
C TYR A 37 -10.22 54.24 3.75
N GLU A 38 -10.68 55.05 2.80
CA GLU A 38 -10.74 56.52 2.93
C GLU A 38 -12.01 57.02 3.63
N THR A 39 -13.09 56.24 3.65
CA THR A 39 -14.37 56.62 4.31
C THR A 39 -14.41 56.26 5.80
N ILE A 40 -13.43 55.52 6.32
CA ILE A 40 -13.39 55.04 7.71
C ILE A 40 -12.62 56.04 8.59
N PRO A 41 -13.18 56.50 9.72
CA PRO A 41 -12.50 57.41 10.64
C PRO A 41 -11.20 56.80 11.21
N GLU A 42 -10.15 57.62 11.33
CA GLU A 42 -8.78 57.17 11.63
C GLU A 42 -8.66 56.35 12.92
N LYS A 43 -9.44 56.70 13.96
CA LYS A 43 -9.49 55.98 15.24
C LYS A 43 -10.04 54.55 15.15
N LEU A 44 -10.94 54.26 14.20
CA LEU A 44 -11.62 52.97 14.07
C LEU A 44 -10.88 52.01 13.12
N ARG A 45 -9.95 52.56 12.31
CA ARG A 45 -9.27 51.84 11.23
C ARG A 45 -8.36 50.72 11.75
N SER A 46 -7.64 50.97 12.84
CA SER A 46 -6.75 49.97 13.45
C SER A 46 -7.56 48.81 14.04
N GLU A 47 -8.71 49.07 14.65
CA GLU A 47 -9.59 48.06 15.24
C GLU A 47 -10.28 47.18 14.18
N ILE A 48 -10.80 47.78 13.11
CA ILE A 48 -11.40 47.00 12.01
C ILE A 48 -10.35 46.14 11.30
N LEU A 49 -9.13 46.66 11.12
CA LEU A 49 -8.02 45.90 10.53
C LEU A 49 -7.61 44.71 11.41
N THR A 50 -7.45 44.89 12.72
CA THR A 50 -7.10 43.78 13.62
C THR A 50 -8.21 42.74 13.69
N ASN A 51 -9.48 43.15 13.68
CA ASN A 51 -10.64 42.26 13.64
C ASN A 51 -10.75 41.49 12.32
N THR A 52 -10.41 42.14 11.20
CA THR A 52 -10.39 41.50 9.87
C THR A 52 -9.25 40.50 9.76
N ILE A 53 -8.05 40.89 10.21
CA ILE A 53 -6.87 40.01 10.21
C ILE A 53 -7.09 38.80 11.11
N SER A 54 -7.65 38.99 12.32
CA SER A 54 -7.95 37.90 13.23
C SER A 54 -9.01 36.95 12.67
N SER A 55 -10.07 37.48 12.03
CA SER A 55 -11.10 36.68 11.38
C SER A 55 -10.57 35.88 10.18
N LEU A 56 -9.69 36.48 9.37
CA LEU A 56 -9.02 35.80 8.25
C LEU A 56 -8.10 34.69 8.73
N ASN A 57 -7.30 34.94 9.77
CA ASN A 57 -6.42 33.94 10.35
C ASN A 57 -7.23 32.77 10.93
N GLN A 58 -8.32 33.05 11.66
CA GLN A 58 -9.21 32.00 12.15
C GLN A 58 -9.83 31.17 11.02
N ASN A 59 -10.28 31.81 9.93
CA ASN A 59 -10.82 31.08 8.79
C ASN A 59 -9.74 30.22 8.12
N ARG A 60 -8.54 30.77 7.90
CA ARG A 60 -7.40 30.04 7.35
C ARG A 60 -7.07 28.81 8.21
N ASP A 61 -7.03 28.98 9.53
CA ASP A 61 -6.71 27.90 10.46
C ASP A 61 -7.83 26.84 10.46
N ARG A 62 -9.11 27.24 10.37
CA ARG A 62 -10.24 26.31 10.14
C ARG A 62 -10.07 25.48 8.88
N TRP A 63 -9.69 26.09 7.75
CA TRP A 63 -9.44 25.37 6.49
C TRP A 63 -8.32 24.33 6.63
N ILE A 64 -7.22 24.71 7.29
CA ILE A 64 -6.10 23.80 7.56
C ILE A 64 -6.57 22.64 8.44
N SER A 65 -7.34 22.91 9.50
CA SER A 65 -7.92 21.89 10.38
C SER A 65 -8.88 20.94 9.64
N TYR A 66 -9.74 21.45 8.75
CA TYR A 66 -10.60 20.60 7.91
C TYR A 66 -9.77 19.71 6.98
N GLY A 67 -8.67 20.24 6.44
CA GLY A 67 -7.71 19.44 5.66
C GLY A 67 -7.18 18.24 6.44
N TYR A 68 -6.73 18.44 7.68
CA TYR A 68 -6.26 17.35 8.53
C TYR A 68 -7.39 16.36 8.91
N ALA A 69 -8.57 16.87 9.26
CA ALA A 69 -9.72 16.05 9.61
C ALA A 69 -10.12 15.10 8.47
N ILE A 70 -10.16 15.58 7.22
CA ILE A 70 -10.48 14.76 6.05
C ILE A 70 -9.42 13.67 5.84
N ASN A 71 -8.14 14.01 5.95
CA ASN A 71 -7.06 13.02 5.82
C ASN A 71 -7.13 11.93 6.90
N ASP A 72 -7.50 12.29 8.13
CA ASP A 72 -7.60 11.33 9.22
C ASP A 72 -8.83 10.42 9.08
N LEU A 73 -9.94 10.96 8.57
CA LEU A 73 -11.12 10.17 8.18
C LEU A 73 -10.76 9.15 7.09
N GLU A 74 -10.01 9.56 6.07
CA GLU A 74 -9.57 8.67 5.00
C GLU A 74 -8.66 7.55 5.52
N LYS A 75 -7.68 7.87 6.37
CA LYS A 75 -6.85 6.86 7.02
C LYS A 75 -7.68 5.91 7.88
N SER A 76 -8.70 6.41 8.58
CA SER A 76 -9.59 5.59 9.40
C SER A 76 -10.40 4.61 8.57
N LYS A 77 -10.97 5.08 7.46
CA LYS A 77 -11.66 4.25 6.47
C LYS A 77 -10.75 3.14 5.93
N ASN A 78 -9.51 3.48 5.56
CA ASN A 78 -8.56 2.50 5.05
C ASN A 78 -8.17 1.45 6.10
N ARG A 79 -8.01 1.84 7.37
CA ARG A 79 -7.77 0.89 8.48
C ARG A 79 -8.94 -0.06 8.69
N TYR A 80 -10.17 0.47 8.66
CA TYR A 80 -11.37 -0.34 8.81
C TYR A 80 -11.50 -1.38 7.68
N GLN A 81 -11.32 -0.95 6.43
CA GLN A 81 -11.33 -1.84 5.28
C GLN A 81 -10.22 -2.89 5.35
N LEU A 82 -9.00 -2.51 5.77
CA LEU A 82 -7.90 -3.44 5.96
C LEU A 82 -8.29 -4.56 6.92
N ASN A 83 -8.72 -4.22 8.14
CA ASN A 83 -9.07 -5.21 9.16
C ASN A 83 -10.17 -6.17 8.68
N PHE A 84 -11.21 -5.63 8.03
CA PHE A 84 -12.30 -6.46 7.49
C PHE A 84 -11.78 -7.46 6.45
N HIS A 85 -11.04 -7.01 5.44
CA HIS A 85 -10.54 -7.89 4.37
C HIS A 85 -9.43 -8.82 4.82
N GLN A 86 -8.68 -8.46 5.86
CA GLN A 86 -7.58 -9.25 6.38
C GLN A 86 -8.06 -10.58 6.99
N HIS A 87 -9.20 -10.58 7.67
CA HIS A 87 -9.79 -11.84 8.18
C HIS A 87 -10.16 -12.80 7.04
N PHE A 88 -10.74 -12.31 5.94
CA PHE A 88 -11.05 -13.14 4.77
C PHE A 88 -9.78 -13.65 4.07
N SER A 89 -8.76 -12.79 3.96
CA SER A 89 -7.46 -13.15 3.39
C SER A 89 -6.77 -14.25 4.19
N TRP A 90 -6.84 -14.19 5.52
CA TRP A 90 -6.30 -15.24 6.40
C TRP A 90 -7.05 -16.57 6.31
N ALA A 91 -8.33 -16.58 5.95
CA ALA A 91 -9.01 -17.83 5.64
C ALA A 91 -8.55 -18.40 4.28
N LEU A 92 -8.37 -17.54 3.28
CA LEU A 92 -7.95 -17.93 1.92
C LEU A 92 -6.50 -18.45 1.91
N ILE A 93 -5.60 -17.82 2.68
CA ILE A 93 -4.20 -18.27 2.74
C ILE A 93 -4.07 -19.70 3.28
N CYS A 94 -4.97 -20.14 4.18
CA CYS A 94 -5.00 -21.52 4.66
C CYS A 94 -5.27 -22.52 3.52
N ILE A 95 -6.16 -22.16 2.58
CA ILE A 95 -6.45 -22.97 1.39
C ILE A 95 -5.21 -23.03 0.48
N ILE A 96 -4.52 -21.90 0.29
CA ILE A 96 -3.28 -21.85 -0.50
C ILE A 96 -2.18 -22.70 0.15
N PHE A 97 -2.04 -22.66 1.47
CA PHE A 97 -1.08 -23.48 2.21
C PHE A 97 -1.40 -24.98 2.12
N LEU A 98 -2.68 -25.36 2.11
CA LEU A 98 -3.09 -26.73 1.85
C LEU A 98 -2.67 -27.18 0.44
N MET A 99 -2.86 -26.33 -0.57
CA MET A 99 -2.38 -26.57 -1.93
C MET A 99 -0.85 -26.67 -2.04
N ILE A 100 -0.10 -26.06 -1.12
CA ILE A 100 1.37 -26.20 -1.06
C ILE A 100 1.77 -27.48 -0.33
N GLY A 101 1.03 -27.86 0.72
CA GLY A 101 1.28 -29.07 1.49
C GLY A 101 1.04 -30.36 0.70
N ALA A 102 -0.03 -30.42 -0.10
CA ALA A 102 -0.37 -31.58 -0.93
C ALA A 102 0.76 -32.03 -1.90
N PRO A 103 1.32 -31.16 -2.76
CA PRO A 103 2.42 -31.52 -3.66
C PRO A 103 3.71 -31.86 -2.91
N MET A 104 4.00 -31.16 -1.80
CA MET A 104 5.19 -31.44 -0.99
C MET A 104 5.12 -32.81 -0.30
N GLY A 105 3.92 -33.25 0.06
CA GLY A 105 3.70 -34.58 0.64
C GLY A 105 3.95 -35.72 -0.33
N SER A 106 3.59 -35.57 -1.62
CA SER A 106 3.76 -36.66 -2.61
C SER A 106 5.14 -36.68 -3.26
N ILE A 107 5.82 -35.54 -3.38
CA ILE A 107 7.13 -35.42 -4.04
C ILE A 107 8.26 -36.05 -3.21
N ILE A 108 8.25 -35.91 -1.88
CA ILE A 108 9.37 -36.34 -1.03
C ILE A 108 9.13 -37.78 -0.55
N ARG A 109 9.50 -38.76 -1.39
CA ARG A 109 9.45 -40.20 -1.05
C ARG A 109 10.67 -40.73 -0.27
N LYS A 110 11.67 -39.90 0.01
CA LYS A 110 12.93 -40.28 0.70
C LYS A 110 13.31 -39.41 1.91
N GLY A 111 12.41 -38.55 2.38
CA GLY A 111 12.62 -37.69 3.55
C GLY A 111 11.80 -38.13 4.75
N GLY A 112 12.31 -37.93 5.97
CA GLY A 112 11.51 -38.11 7.19
C GLY A 112 10.38 -37.07 7.29
N TYR A 113 9.42 -37.29 8.20
CA TYR A 113 8.21 -36.48 8.39
C TYR A 113 8.44 -34.96 8.56
N GLY A 114 9.67 -34.52 8.86
CA GLY A 114 10.01 -33.12 9.09
C GLY A 114 10.17 -32.23 7.85
N TYR A 115 10.45 -32.78 6.66
CA TYR A 115 10.64 -31.96 5.45
C TYR A 115 9.39 -31.16 5.02
N PRO A 116 8.19 -31.76 4.90
CA PRO A 116 6.97 -30.99 4.60
C PRO A 116 6.63 -29.98 5.70
N PHE A 117 6.93 -30.31 6.97
CA PHE A 117 6.75 -29.40 8.09
C PHE A 117 7.66 -28.17 8.00
N LEU A 118 8.96 -28.36 7.69
CA LEU A 118 9.92 -27.27 7.54
C LEU A 118 9.51 -26.31 6.42
N VAL A 119 9.07 -26.86 5.28
CA VAL A 119 8.59 -26.06 4.15
C VAL A 119 7.35 -25.26 4.53
N ALA A 120 6.42 -25.83 5.29
CA ALA A 120 5.23 -25.12 5.76
C ALA A 120 5.59 -23.93 6.66
N VAL A 121 6.52 -24.10 7.60
CA VAL A 121 6.98 -23.01 8.49
C VAL A 121 7.67 -21.89 7.69
N LEU A 122 8.46 -22.24 6.68
CA LEU A 122 9.14 -21.27 5.83
C LEU A 122 8.14 -20.38 5.07
N PHE A 123 7.10 -20.98 4.46
CA PHE A 123 6.04 -20.22 3.80
C PHE A 123 5.17 -19.43 4.77
N TYR A 124 4.94 -19.96 5.98
CA TYR A 124 4.27 -19.21 7.05
C TYR A 124 5.04 -17.94 7.46
N MET A 125 6.37 -18.03 7.56
CA MET A 125 7.22 -16.86 7.83
C MET A 125 7.10 -15.79 6.74
N ILE A 126 7.16 -16.19 5.47
CA ILE A 126 6.98 -15.28 4.32
C ILE A 126 5.63 -14.57 4.40
N PHE A 127 4.57 -15.31 4.73
CA PHE A 127 3.22 -14.75 4.91
C PHE A 127 3.16 -13.71 6.03
N ILE A 128 3.74 -13.98 7.21
CA ILE A 128 3.75 -13.03 8.32
C ILE A 128 4.53 -11.77 7.96
N ILE A 129 5.72 -11.91 7.37
CA ILE A 129 6.54 -10.76 6.95
C ILE A 129 5.78 -9.90 5.94
N THR A 130 5.18 -10.54 4.93
CA THR A 130 4.40 -9.84 3.89
C THR A 130 3.16 -9.14 4.47
N THR A 131 2.49 -9.76 5.45
CA THR A 131 1.33 -9.18 6.13
C THR A 131 1.72 -7.95 6.96
N ILE A 132 2.84 -8.02 7.69
CA ILE A 132 3.37 -6.88 8.45
C ILE A 132 3.74 -5.75 7.47
N PHE A 133 4.46 -6.07 6.40
CA PHE A 133 4.85 -5.09 5.38
C PHE A 133 3.63 -4.40 4.76
N SER A 134 2.61 -5.17 4.38
CA SER A 134 1.35 -4.66 3.82
C SER A 134 0.64 -3.71 4.80
N THR A 135 0.57 -4.09 6.08
CA THR A 135 -0.03 -3.26 7.12
C THR A 135 0.74 -1.95 7.34
N LYS A 136 2.08 -2.01 7.28
CA LYS A 136 2.94 -0.82 7.38
C LYS A 136 2.72 0.13 6.19
N MET A 137 2.54 -0.40 4.98
CA MET A 137 2.24 0.39 3.78
C MET A 137 0.87 1.09 3.82
N VAL A 138 -0.12 0.51 4.51
CA VAL A 138 -1.41 1.18 4.76
C VAL A 138 -1.26 2.30 5.78
N LYS A 139 -0.46 2.07 6.84
CA LYS A 139 -0.21 3.09 7.87
C LYS A 139 0.53 4.31 7.32
N SER A 140 1.42 4.13 6.34
CA SER A 140 2.09 5.25 5.65
C SER A 140 1.22 5.94 4.59
N GLY A 141 0.03 5.41 4.28
CA GLY A 141 -0.84 5.94 3.24
C GLY A 141 -0.39 5.64 1.81
N ALA A 142 0.62 4.77 1.63
CA ALA A 142 1.13 4.40 0.30
C ALA A 142 0.20 3.43 -0.45
N MET A 143 -0.57 2.61 0.28
CA MET A 143 -1.50 1.64 -0.28
C MET A 143 -2.88 1.70 0.39
N GLY A 144 -3.93 1.45 -0.38
CA GLY A 144 -5.28 1.28 0.13
C GLY A 144 -5.43 -0.01 0.94
N GLY A 145 -6.28 0.02 1.98
CA GLY A 145 -6.45 -1.09 2.92
C GLY A 145 -6.87 -2.40 2.25
N ILE A 146 -7.68 -2.32 1.19
CA ILE A 146 -8.15 -3.50 0.47
C ILE A 146 -6.98 -4.20 -0.24
N LEU A 147 -6.19 -3.50 -1.04
CA LEU A 147 -5.11 -4.12 -1.82
C LEU A 147 -4.04 -4.71 -0.88
N ALA A 148 -3.76 -4.04 0.23
CA ALA A 148 -2.82 -4.50 1.24
C ALA A 148 -3.29 -5.78 1.95
N ALA A 149 -4.60 -5.94 2.21
CA ALA A 149 -5.12 -7.17 2.81
C ALA A 149 -4.91 -8.40 1.91
N TRP A 150 -5.03 -8.23 0.59
CA TRP A 150 -4.92 -9.32 -0.39
C TRP A 150 -3.49 -9.56 -0.89
N LEU A 151 -2.57 -8.63 -0.62
CA LEU A 151 -1.17 -8.71 -1.07
C LEU A 151 -0.46 -10.01 -0.66
N PRO A 152 -0.60 -10.52 0.59
CA PRO A 152 0.00 -11.80 0.97
C PRO A 152 -0.55 -12.98 0.16
N CYS A 153 -1.86 -12.99 -0.13
CA CYS A 153 -2.48 -14.03 -0.96
C CYS A 153 -2.01 -13.97 -2.42
N ILE A 154 -1.91 -12.77 -2.99
CA ILE A 154 -1.44 -12.56 -4.38
C ILE A 154 0.00 -13.03 -4.53
N ILE A 155 0.85 -12.78 -3.53
CA ILE A 155 2.24 -13.23 -3.55
C ILE A 155 2.31 -14.74 -3.42
N GLN A 156 1.52 -15.36 -2.53
CA GLN A 156 1.60 -16.78 -2.24
C GLN A 156 0.89 -17.70 -3.24
N ALA A 157 -0.22 -17.24 -3.82
CA ALA A 157 -1.01 -18.00 -4.80
C ALA A 157 -0.21 -18.54 -5.99
N PRO A 158 0.65 -17.76 -6.68
CA PRO A 158 1.44 -18.28 -7.79
C PRO A 158 2.42 -19.35 -7.32
N PHE A 159 3.03 -19.24 -6.13
CA PHE A 159 3.90 -20.29 -5.61
C PHE A 159 3.14 -21.60 -5.38
N GLY A 160 1.96 -21.53 -4.75
CA GLY A 160 1.14 -22.72 -4.52
C GLY A 160 0.64 -23.39 -5.80
N LEU A 161 0.23 -22.58 -6.78
CA LEU A 161 -0.23 -23.09 -8.07
C LEU A 161 0.92 -23.69 -8.89
N LEU A 162 2.08 -23.01 -8.94
CA LEU A 162 3.27 -23.54 -9.62
C LEU A 162 3.72 -24.88 -9.02
N LEU A 163 3.80 -24.98 -7.70
CA LEU A 163 4.15 -26.22 -7.01
C LEU A 163 3.16 -27.35 -7.27
N SER A 164 1.86 -27.04 -7.25
CA SER A 164 0.80 -28.02 -7.54
C SER A 164 0.91 -28.55 -8.97
N VAL A 165 1.13 -27.68 -9.96
CA VAL A 165 1.28 -28.09 -11.37
C VAL A 165 2.51 -28.96 -11.57
N ILE A 166 3.61 -28.66 -10.87
CA ILE A 166 4.85 -29.46 -10.94
C ILE A 166 4.60 -30.87 -10.40
N ALA A 167 3.93 -31.00 -9.24
CA ALA A 167 3.62 -32.31 -8.67
C ALA A 167 2.63 -33.12 -9.52
N LEU A 168 1.61 -32.47 -10.10
CA LEU A 168 0.61 -33.15 -10.94
C LEU A 168 1.19 -33.72 -12.24
N ARG A 169 2.18 -33.05 -12.83
CA ARG A 169 2.80 -33.48 -14.08
C ARG A 169 3.96 -34.46 -13.87
N ASP A 170 4.17 -34.90 -12.62
CA ASP A 170 5.23 -35.84 -12.20
C ASP A 170 6.64 -35.43 -12.69
N VAL A 171 6.81 -34.15 -13.03
CA VAL A 171 8.09 -33.60 -13.48
C VAL A 171 8.98 -33.53 -12.25
N GLN A 172 10.00 -34.38 -12.23
CA GLN A 172 11.02 -34.33 -11.18
C GLN A 172 11.55 -32.90 -11.08
N ILE A 173 11.63 -32.37 -9.86
CA ILE A 173 12.10 -31.00 -9.61
C ILE A 173 13.44 -30.73 -10.30
N LYS A 174 14.30 -31.76 -10.45
CA LYS A 174 15.57 -31.71 -11.19
C LYS A 174 15.41 -31.26 -12.66
N ASP A 175 14.41 -31.73 -13.38
CA ASP A 175 14.19 -31.36 -14.80
C ASP A 175 13.65 -29.94 -14.96
N TYR A 176 12.89 -29.47 -13.96
CA TYR A 176 12.39 -28.10 -13.93
C TYR A 176 13.50 -27.11 -13.55
N PHE A 177 14.33 -27.45 -12.57
CA PHE A 177 15.47 -26.63 -12.14
C PHE A 177 16.54 -26.51 -13.22
N THR A 178 16.85 -27.59 -13.93
CA THR A 178 17.82 -27.58 -15.05
C THR A 178 17.32 -26.82 -16.28
N ARG A 179 16.00 -26.75 -16.50
CA ARG A 179 15.40 -25.90 -17.53
C ARG A 179 15.43 -24.41 -17.18
N ILE A 180 15.28 -24.06 -15.90
CA ILE A 180 15.18 -22.65 -15.47
C ILE A 180 16.55 -22.04 -15.14
N ILE A 181 17.47 -22.84 -14.62
CA ILE A 181 18.86 -22.48 -14.40
C ILE A 181 19.66 -23.40 -15.30
N ARG A 182 20.20 -22.87 -16.40
CA ARG A 182 21.20 -23.57 -17.22
C ARG A 182 22.46 -23.72 -16.37
N VAL A 183 22.49 -24.76 -15.53
CA VAL A 183 23.63 -25.05 -14.64
C VAL A 183 24.84 -25.34 -15.54
N PRO A 184 25.96 -24.61 -15.41
CA PRO A 184 27.14 -24.95 -16.19
C PRO A 184 27.67 -26.34 -15.76
N SER A 185 28.27 -27.06 -16.70
CA SER A 185 28.62 -28.48 -16.57
C SER A 185 29.59 -28.84 -15.42
N TRP A 186 30.24 -27.86 -14.79
CA TRP A 186 31.22 -28.02 -13.72
C TRP A 186 30.65 -28.49 -12.36
N LEU A 187 29.34 -28.37 -12.11
CA LEU A 187 28.75 -28.80 -10.84
C LEU A 187 28.62 -30.34 -10.70
N HIS A 188 28.61 -31.07 -11.82
CA HIS A 188 28.53 -32.54 -11.81
C HIS A 188 29.82 -33.24 -11.34
N ILE A 189 30.91 -32.49 -11.11
CA ILE A 189 32.20 -33.03 -10.66
C ILE A 189 32.16 -33.42 -9.17
N PHE A 190 31.28 -32.82 -8.36
CA PHE A 190 31.24 -33.06 -6.91
C PHE A 190 30.28 -34.18 -6.46
N GLU A 191 29.42 -34.72 -7.35
CA GLU A 191 28.45 -35.78 -7.00
C GLU A 191 29.06 -37.20 -7.07
N LYS A 192 30.29 -37.37 -7.59
CA LYS A 192 30.88 -38.70 -7.86
C LYS A 192 31.73 -39.30 -6.72
N LYS A 193 31.71 -38.76 -5.49
CA LYS A 193 32.65 -39.19 -4.44
C LYS A 193 32.04 -39.64 -3.10
N GLN A 194 30.84 -40.25 -3.11
CA GLN A 194 30.33 -40.94 -1.92
C GLN A 194 29.77 -42.33 -2.26
N HIS A 195 30.56 -43.33 -1.85
CA HIS A 195 30.43 -44.80 -1.90
C HIS A 195 30.74 -45.54 -3.21
N PRO A 196 31.82 -46.34 -3.18
CA PRO A 196 31.71 -47.78 -3.37
C PRO A 196 32.09 -48.57 -2.10
N VAL A 197 31.35 -49.67 -1.93
CA VAL A 197 31.44 -50.77 -0.93
C VAL A 197 30.97 -50.45 0.48
#